data_AF-A0A7V5SBI7-F1
#
_entry.id   AF-A0A7V5SBI7-F1
#
_cell.length_a   1.000
_cell.length_b   1.000
_cell.length_c   1.000
_cell.angle_alpha   90.00
_cell.angle_beta   90.00
_cell.angle_gamma   90.00
#
_symmetry.space_group_name_H-M   'P 1'
#
loop_
_entity.id
_entity.type
_entity.pdbx_description
1 polymer ?
#
loop_
_entity_poly.entity_id
_entity_poly.type
_entity_poly.pdbx_seq_one_letter_code
_entity_poly.pdbx_strand_id
1 'polypeptide(L)'
;MGKGTWLHNHLLHKGWLIFWLPFMVCAQIQLSQNPVSGDCRISPEELRPITPAFFPYLYRYEWDPVRKLETLWLSPTLRVQIEQRACVRHHITYEVCVPASYPLQGGFTRGLMALMDTVLTLLHRDNPRFLTIKNEVLPKLLQQAALRSVGEVIMLPYHEWSFLLRMDQDKNGSAITLETIQYISSQAIQRAGVPEYMDDALGP
;
A
#
# COMPACT_ATOMS: atom_id res chain seq x y z
N MET A 1 34.26 -11.26 70.96
CA MET A 1 35.13 -10.08 71.21
C MET A 1 35.48 -9.47 69.86
N GLY A 2 35.28 -8.15 69.70
CA GLY A 2 35.56 -7.32 68.50
C GLY A 2 34.30 -7.07 67.65
N LYS A 3 33.51 -5.98 67.84
CA LYS A 3 33.70 -4.56 67.41
C LYS A 3 33.78 -4.44 65.86
N GLY A 4 33.01 -3.64 65.12
CA GLY A 4 32.04 -2.56 65.37
C GLY A 4 31.30 -2.23 64.04
N THR A 5 30.09 -1.64 64.08
CA THR A 5 29.79 -0.20 63.83
C THR A 5 30.05 0.27 62.39
N TRP A 6 29.23 1.03 61.63
CA TRP A 6 27.90 1.66 61.72
C TRP A 6 27.67 2.38 60.35
N LEU A 7 26.43 2.82 60.09
CA LEU A 7 25.98 3.89 59.14
C LEU A 7 25.74 3.48 57.66
N HIS A 8 24.47 3.45 57.22
CA HIS A 8 23.68 4.56 56.62
C HIS A 8 24.26 5.08 55.31
N ASN A 9 23.52 4.95 54.19
CA ASN A 9 22.65 6.01 53.66
C ASN A 9 22.21 5.78 52.19
N HIS A 10 21.05 6.37 51.87
CA HIS A 10 20.63 6.88 50.54
C HIS A 10 20.32 5.87 49.43
N LEU A 11 19.44 6.12 48.47
CA LEU A 11 18.29 7.01 48.20
C LEU A 11 17.76 6.48 46.85
N LEU A 12 16.44 6.50 46.69
CA LEU A 12 15.69 6.73 45.44
C LEU A 12 16.36 6.41 44.08
N HIS A 13 15.71 5.57 43.27
CA HIS A 13 15.38 5.86 41.87
C HIS A 13 14.34 4.82 41.41
N LYS A 14 13.03 5.12 41.43
CA LYS A 14 12.26 5.56 40.24
C LYS A 14 12.84 5.00 38.92
N GLY A 15 12.59 3.72 38.67
CA GLY A 15 12.79 3.08 37.36
C GLY A 15 11.52 3.21 36.53
N TRP A 16 11.53 4.19 35.64
CA TRP A 16 10.53 4.51 34.64
C TRP A 16 10.13 3.28 33.79
N LEU A 17 8.84 2.93 33.77
CA LEU A 17 8.25 2.06 32.75
C LEU A 17 8.25 2.82 31.42
N ILE A 18 9.32 2.69 30.65
CA ILE A 18 9.37 3.16 29.26
C ILE A 18 8.57 2.16 28.43
N PHE A 19 7.31 2.51 28.16
CA PHE A 19 6.53 1.91 27.09
C PHE A 19 7.20 2.23 25.75
N TRP A 20 7.98 1.28 25.23
CA TRP A 20 8.41 1.29 23.85
C TRP A 20 7.21 0.93 22.97
N LEU A 21 6.48 1.95 22.52
CA LEU A 21 5.64 1.83 21.32
C LEU A 21 6.59 1.70 20.13
N PRO A 22 6.61 0.57 19.40
CA PRO A 22 7.26 0.56 18.10
C PRO A 22 6.43 1.45 17.18
N PHE A 23 6.90 2.67 16.94
CA PHE A 23 6.50 3.44 15.79
C PHE A 23 6.87 2.59 14.56
N MET A 24 5.89 1.88 14.02
CA MET A 24 5.93 1.35 12.67
C MET A 24 6.09 2.54 11.73
N VAL A 25 7.33 2.90 11.40
CA VAL A 25 7.65 3.81 10.31
C VAL A 25 7.30 3.08 9.03
N CYS A 26 6.03 3.13 8.64
CA CYS A 26 5.64 2.79 7.27
C CYS A 26 6.07 3.98 6.42
N ALA A 27 7.04 3.71 5.54
CA ALA A 27 7.46 4.63 4.50
C ALA A 27 6.21 5.20 3.78
N GLN A 28 6.25 6.48 3.41
CA GLN A 28 5.22 7.04 2.54
C GLN A 28 5.25 6.29 1.21
N ILE A 29 4.14 5.63 0.86
CA ILE A 29 4.03 4.79 -0.33
C ILE A 29 3.76 5.69 -1.54
N GLN A 30 4.79 6.41 -1.98
CA GLN A 30 4.76 7.16 -3.24
C GLN A 30 5.69 6.49 -4.26
N LEU A 31 5.12 5.68 -5.15
CA LEU A 31 5.83 5.19 -6.34
C LEU A 31 5.85 6.27 -7.43
N SER A 32 4.74 7.01 -7.62
CA SER A 32 4.70 8.21 -8.45
C SER A 32 4.79 9.51 -7.63
N GLN A 33 5.64 10.44 -8.07
CA GLN A 33 5.83 11.78 -7.49
C GLN A 33 4.69 12.77 -7.82
N ASN A 34 3.51 12.29 -8.25
CA ASN A 34 2.39 13.20 -8.48
C ASN A 34 1.94 13.81 -7.15
N PRO A 35 1.85 15.14 -7.05
CA PRO A 35 1.47 15.81 -5.81
C PRO A 35 0.07 15.35 -5.38
N VAL A 36 -0.09 15.14 -4.06
CA VAL A 36 -1.35 14.77 -3.39
C VAL A 36 -2.46 15.82 -3.63
N SER A 37 -2.10 17.00 -4.14
CA SER A 37 -2.98 18.15 -4.38
C SER A 37 -3.32 18.38 -5.86
N GLY A 38 -3.15 17.39 -6.74
CA GLY A 38 -3.67 17.51 -8.12
C GLY A 38 -5.18 17.23 -8.14
N ASP A 39 -5.98 18.06 -8.81
CA ASP A 39 -7.43 17.92 -8.87
C ASP A 39 -7.84 16.53 -9.37
N CYS A 40 -8.49 15.76 -8.51
CA CYS A 40 -9.05 14.48 -8.89
C CYS A 40 -10.42 14.64 -9.52
N ARG A 41 -10.67 13.83 -10.55
CA ARG A 41 -12.01 13.67 -11.13
C ARG A 41 -13.00 13.01 -10.17
N ILE A 42 -12.50 12.46 -9.04
CA ILE A 42 -13.27 11.95 -7.90
C ILE A 42 -12.96 12.84 -6.70
N SER A 43 -13.95 13.42 -6.05
CA SER A 43 -13.67 14.27 -4.88
C SER A 43 -12.93 13.46 -3.80
N PRO A 44 -11.94 14.02 -3.08
CA PRO A 44 -11.32 13.35 -1.95
C PRO A 44 -12.34 12.85 -0.90
N GLU A 45 -13.49 13.51 -0.80
CA GLU A 45 -14.59 13.14 0.10
C GLU A 45 -15.35 11.88 -0.35
N GLU A 46 -15.31 11.57 -1.64
CA GLU A 46 -15.95 10.42 -2.27
C GLU A 46 -15.08 9.16 -2.22
N LEU A 47 -13.77 9.30 -1.93
CA LEU A 47 -12.90 8.15 -1.72
C LEU A 47 -13.38 7.35 -0.50
N ARG A 48 -13.74 6.10 -0.77
CA ARG A 48 -14.18 5.10 0.21
C ARG A 48 -13.20 3.94 0.25
N PRO A 49 -13.08 3.23 1.38
CA PRO A 49 -12.34 1.98 1.44
C PRO A 49 -12.68 1.04 0.27
N ILE A 50 -11.66 0.49 -0.38
CA ILE A 50 -11.76 -0.54 -1.41
C ILE A 50 -12.11 -1.88 -0.78
N THR A 51 -11.69 -2.10 0.47
CA THR A 51 -12.00 -3.33 1.19
C THR A 51 -13.51 -3.48 1.35
N PRO A 52 -14.11 -4.60 0.91
CA PRO A 52 -15.53 -4.85 1.09
C PRO A 52 -15.93 -4.82 2.56
N ALA A 53 -17.13 -4.30 2.87
CA ALA A 53 -17.64 -4.23 4.24
C ALA A 53 -17.67 -5.60 4.96
N PHE A 54 -17.90 -6.67 4.19
CA PHE A 54 -17.83 -8.05 4.67
C PHE A 54 -16.63 -8.75 4.02
N PHE A 55 -15.43 -8.49 4.54
CA PHE A 55 -14.21 -9.16 4.10
C PHE A 55 -13.86 -10.32 5.07
N PRO A 56 -14.12 -11.58 4.71
CA PRO A 56 -14.05 -12.70 5.66
C PRO A 56 -12.62 -13.14 6.00
N TYR A 57 -11.61 -12.57 5.32
CA TYR A 57 -10.19 -12.97 5.44
C TYR A 57 -9.39 -12.04 6.35
N LEU A 58 -10.07 -11.33 7.24
CA LEU A 58 -9.51 -10.20 7.96
C LEU A 58 -9.18 -10.57 9.42
N TYR A 59 -7.91 -10.46 9.79
CA TYR A 59 -7.46 -10.55 11.18
C TYR A 59 -7.64 -9.21 11.91
N ARG A 60 -7.25 -8.11 11.25
CA ARG A 60 -7.39 -6.75 11.76
C ARG A 60 -7.56 -5.77 10.59
N TYR A 61 -8.27 -4.67 10.84
CA TYR A 61 -8.53 -3.61 9.87
C TYR A 61 -8.40 -2.25 10.54
N GLU A 62 -7.79 -1.31 9.82
CA GLU A 62 -7.72 0.09 10.18
C GLU A 62 -7.95 0.95 8.93
N TRP A 63 -8.68 2.06 9.12
CA TRP A 63 -8.92 3.06 8.08
C TRP A 63 -8.52 4.44 8.59
N ASP A 64 -7.61 5.08 7.88
CA ASP A 64 -7.27 6.48 8.07
C ASP A 64 -8.00 7.33 6.98
N PRO A 65 -9.09 8.03 7.34
CA PRO A 65 -9.86 8.83 6.39
C PRO A 65 -9.15 10.10 5.92
N VAL A 66 -8.12 10.56 6.64
CA VAL A 66 -7.36 11.76 6.30
C VAL A 66 -6.33 11.41 5.22
N ARG A 67 -5.57 10.33 5.44
CA ARG A 67 -4.58 9.85 4.46
C ARG A 67 -5.17 9.02 3.34
N LYS A 68 -6.46 8.64 3.45
CA LYS A 68 -7.11 7.69 2.55
C LYS A 68 -6.36 6.37 2.46
N LEU A 69 -5.92 5.88 3.63
CA LEU A 69 -5.07 4.71 3.78
C LEU A 69 -5.82 3.61 4.54
N GLU A 70 -5.99 2.46 3.90
CA GLU A 70 -6.46 1.24 4.54
C GLU A 70 -5.27 0.40 4.95
N THR A 71 -5.28 -0.12 6.18
CA THR A 71 -4.33 -1.15 6.60
C THR A 71 -5.09 -2.41 7.00
N LEU A 72 -4.77 -3.50 6.32
CA LEU A 72 -5.35 -4.82 6.53
C LEU A 72 -4.28 -5.76 7.05
N TRP A 73 -4.66 -6.61 7.99
CA TRP A 73 -3.89 -7.78 8.36
C TRP A 73 -4.68 -9.00 7.96
N LEU A 74 -4.16 -9.78 7.02
CA LEU A 74 -4.76 -11.04 6.58
C LEU A 74 -4.34 -12.21 7.50
N SER A 75 -3.22 -12.02 8.20
CA SER A 75 -2.73 -12.88 9.27
C SER A 75 -1.80 -12.05 10.17
N PRO A 76 -1.31 -12.58 11.30
CA PRO A 76 -0.32 -11.88 12.13
C PRO A 76 0.96 -11.47 11.38
N THR A 77 1.27 -12.13 10.25
CA THR A 77 2.51 -11.91 9.48
C THR A 77 2.28 -11.35 8.09
N LEU A 78 1.03 -11.15 7.65
CA LEU A 78 0.72 -10.63 6.31
C LEU A 78 -0.08 -9.36 6.44
N ARG A 79 0.56 -8.23 6.10
CA ARG A 79 -0.04 -6.90 6.13
C ARG A 79 -0.21 -6.39 4.70
N VAL A 80 -1.35 -5.75 4.44
CA VAL A 80 -1.63 -5.04 3.19
C VAL A 80 -1.94 -3.59 3.53
N GLN A 81 -1.31 -2.66 2.83
CA GLN A 81 -1.63 -1.24 2.89
C GLN A 81 -2.20 -0.81 1.54
N ILE A 82 -3.32 -0.09 1.56
CA ILE A 82 -3.98 0.39 0.35
C ILE A 82 -4.14 1.90 0.48
N GLU A 83 -3.42 2.65 -0.34
CA GLU A 83 -3.50 4.10 -0.38
C GLU A 83 -4.25 4.54 -1.63
N GLN A 84 -5.29 5.36 -1.45
CA GLN A 84 -6.01 5.97 -2.56
C GLN A 84 -5.65 7.44 -2.64
N ARG A 85 -5.19 7.88 -3.82
CA ARG A 85 -4.90 9.29 -4.06
C ARG A 85 -5.95 9.89 -4.97
N ALA A 86 -6.53 10.98 -4.51
CA ALA A 86 -7.30 11.86 -5.34
C ALA A 86 -6.31 12.64 -6.22
N CYS A 87 -6.17 12.27 -7.50
CA CYS A 87 -5.59 13.15 -8.52
C CYS A 87 -6.25 12.99 -9.90
N VAL A 88 -5.79 13.73 -10.93
CA VAL A 88 -6.41 13.76 -12.28
C VAL A 88 -6.69 12.36 -12.84
N ARG A 89 -5.87 11.38 -12.45
CA ARG A 89 -6.06 9.95 -12.68
C ARG A 89 -6.44 9.29 -11.35
N HIS A 90 -7.21 8.22 -11.37
CA HIS A 90 -7.47 7.50 -10.12
C HIS A 90 -6.26 6.62 -9.80
N HIS A 91 -5.57 6.93 -8.71
CA HIS A 91 -4.39 6.20 -8.25
C HIS A 91 -4.75 5.35 -7.03
N ILE A 92 -4.49 4.05 -7.12
CA ILE A 92 -4.56 3.15 -5.98
C ILE A 92 -3.22 2.45 -5.85
N THR A 93 -2.59 2.56 -4.69
CA THR A 93 -1.36 1.83 -4.38
C THR A 93 -1.65 0.71 -3.39
N TYR A 94 -1.27 -0.51 -3.76
CA TYR A 94 -1.32 -1.69 -2.90
C TYR A 94 0.11 -2.02 -2.47
N GLU A 95 0.35 -2.15 -1.18
CA GLU A 95 1.61 -2.64 -0.63
C GLU A 95 1.36 -3.86 0.22
N VAL A 96 1.99 -4.98 -0.14
CA VAL A 96 1.93 -6.22 0.63
C VAL A 96 3.26 -6.40 1.35
N CYS A 97 3.23 -6.44 2.67
CA CYS A 97 4.41 -6.61 3.53
C CYS A 97 4.35 -7.96 4.25
N VAL A 98 5.50 -8.64 4.31
CA VAL A 98 5.73 -9.84 5.11
C VAL A 98 7.04 -9.75 5.88
N PRO A 99 7.16 -10.36 7.08
CA PRO A 99 8.42 -10.36 7.83
C PRO A 99 9.49 -11.20 7.12
N ALA A 100 10.77 -10.98 7.48
CA ALA A 100 11.90 -11.69 6.86
C ALA A 100 11.84 -13.23 7.03
N SER A 101 11.13 -13.71 8.06
CA SER A 101 10.91 -15.13 8.33
C SER A 101 9.76 -15.74 7.52
N TYR A 102 9.03 -14.97 6.72
CA TYR A 102 7.86 -15.46 6.01
C TYR A 102 8.26 -16.41 4.87
N PRO A 103 7.63 -17.60 4.77
CA PRO A 103 8.00 -18.60 3.78
C PRO A 103 7.42 -18.25 2.39
N LEU A 104 8.20 -17.55 1.56
CA LEU A 104 7.84 -17.25 0.18
C LEU A 104 8.00 -18.49 -0.71
N GLN A 105 6.86 -19.03 -1.16
CA GLN A 105 6.82 -20.17 -2.07
C GLN A 105 7.31 -19.77 -3.48
N GLY A 106 8.17 -20.60 -4.09
CA GLY A 106 8.66 -20.36 -5.45
C GLY A 106 9.74 -19.27 -5.58
N GLY A 107 10.34 -18.85 -4.46
CA GLY A 107 11.39 -17.81 -4.42
C GLY A 107 10.81 -16.40 -4.21
N PHE A 108 11.70 -15.43 -3.96
CA PHE A 108 11.34 -14.06 -3.58
C PHE A 108 10.31 -13.40 -4.54
N THR A 109 10.68 -13.25 -5.81
CA THR A 109 9.85 -12.56 -6.82
C THR A 109 8.51 -13.26 -7.04
N ARG A 110 8.53 -14.58 -7.26
CA ARG A 110 7.29 -15.35 -7.51
C ARG A 110 6.39 -15.42 -6.30
N GLY A 111 6.96 -15.59 -5.11
CA GLY A 111 6.21 -15.63 -3.86
C GLY A 111 5.51 -14.30 -3.57
N LEU A 112 6.22 -13.18 -3.70
CA LEU A 112 5.61 -11.85 -3.53
C LEU A 112 4.54 -11.56 -4.59
N MET A 113 4.79 -11.90 -5.86
CA MET A 113 3.78 -11.74 -6.91
C MET A 113 2.54 -12.60 -6.65
N ALA A 114 2.69 -13.83 -6.14
CA ALA A 114 1.56 -14.69 -5.78
C ALA A 114 0.74 -14.12 -4.61
N LEU A 115 1.40 -13.50 -3.62
CA LEU A 115 0.71 -12.79 -2.54
C LEU A 115 -0.06 -11.58 -3.08
N MET A 116 0.56 -10.75 -3.91
CA MET A 116 -0.11 -9.62 -4.57
C MET A 116 -1.31 -10.07 -5.40
N ASP A 117 -1.16 -11.13 -6.21
CA ASP A 117 -2.24 -11.71 -7.01
C ASP A 117 -3.43 -12.17 -6.15
N THR A 118 -3.14 -12.86 -5.04
CA THR A 118 -4.16 -13.29 -4.08
C THR A 118 -4.88 -12.10 -3.48
N VAL A 119 -4.15 -11.09 -2.99
CA VAL A 119 -4.71 -9.88 -2.39
C VAL A 119 -5.63 -9.15 -3.37
N LEU A 120 -5.16 -8.91 -4.60
CA LEU A 120 -5.95 -8.23 -5.63
C LEU A 120 -7.20 -9.02 -6.00
N THR A 121 -7.10 -10.35 -6.09
CA THR A 121 -8.24 -11.23 -6.39
C THR A 121 -9.30 -11.16 -5.30
N LEU A 122 -8.89 -11.13 -4.03
CA LEU A 122 -9.82 -11.04 -2.91
C LEU A 122 -10.49 -9.66 -2.82
N LEU A 123 -9.71 -8.59 -2.97
CA LEU A 123 -10.22 -7.21 -2.88
C LEU A 123 -11.19 -6.88 -4.02
N HIS A 124 -10.90 -7.35 -5.24
CA HIS A 124 -11.67 -7.06 -6.44
C HIS A 124 -12.57 -8.20 -6.90
N ARG A 125 -12.91 -9.13 -5.99
CA ARG A 125 -13.71 -10.33 -6.33
C ARG A 125 -15.02 -10.00 -7.08
N ASP A 126 -15.63 -8.87 -6.76
CA ASP A 126 -16.91 -8.41 -7.30
C ASP A 126 -16.72 -7.44 -8.50
N ASN A 127 -15.49 -7.24 -8.96
CA ASN A 127 -15.12 -6.39 -10.09
C ASN A 127 -14.50 -7.21 -11.24
N PRO A 128 -15.32 -7.87 -12.09
CA PRO A 128 -14.83 -8.76 -13.14
C PRO A 128 -13.97 -8.05 -14.19
N ARG A 129 -14.21 -6.75 -14.43
CA ARG A 129 -13.41 -5.93 -15.35
C ARG A 129 -11.97 -5.81 -14.85
N PHE A 130 -11.79 -5.44 -13.58
CA PHE A 130 -10.46 -5.33 -13.00
C PHE A 130 -9.74 -6.68 -12.98
N LEU A 131 -10.43 -7.76 -12.59
CA LEU A 131 -9.85 -9.11 -12.57
C LEU A 131 -9.38 -9.57 -13.95
N THR A 132 -10.12 -9.24 -15.01
CA THR A 132 -9.71 -9.53 -16.39
C THR A 132 -8.42 -8.81 -16.75
N ILE A 133 -8.34 -7.51 -16.45
CA ILE A 133 -7.11 -6.71 -16.69
C ILE A 133 -5.94 -7.25 -15.87
N LYS A 134 -6.16 -7.55 -14.58
CA LYS A 134 -5.16 -8.15 -13.69
C LYS A 134 -4.57 -9.43 -14.28
N ASN A 135 -5.41 -10.33 -14.80
CA ASN A 135 -4.97 -11.61 -15.37
C ASN A 135 -4.09 -11.44 -16.63
N GLU A 136 -4.28 -10.34 -17.37
CA GLU A 136 -3.45 -10.00 -18.53
C GLU A 136 -2.12 -9.31 -18.13
N VAL A 137 -2.16 -8.51 -17.07
CA VAL A 137 -1.06 -7.61 -16.67
C VAL A 137 -0.07 -8.30 -15.72
N LEU A 138 -0.55 -9.03 -14.71
CA LEU A 138 0.33 -9.62 -13.70
C LEU A 138 1.37 -10.61 -14.27
N PRO A 139 1.05 -11.48 -15.25
CA PRO A 139 2.07 -12.35 -15.85
C PRO A 139 3.19 -11.56 -16.55
N LYS A 140 2.86 -10.45 -17.21
CA LYS A 140 3.83 -9.58 -17.90
C LYS A 140 4.69 -8.84 -16.87
N LEU A 141 4.09 -8.33 -15.80
CA LEU A 141 4.81 -7.74 -14.68
C LEU A 141 5.75 -8.74 -14.00
N LEU A 142 5.32 -9.98 -13.79
CA LEU A 142 6.16 -11.04 -13.23
C LEU A 142 7.37 -11.35 -14.13
N GLN A 143 7.16 -11.44 -15.45
CA GLN A 143 8.26 -11.65 -16.40
C GLN A 143 9.29 -10.52 -16.33
N GLN A 144 8.83 -9.27 -16.25
CA GLN A 144 9.73 -8.13 -16.11
C GLN A 144 10.42 -8.11 -14.73
N ALA A 145 9.70 -8.44 -13.66
CA ALA A 145 10.25 -8.47 -12.30
C ALA A 145 11.31 -9.54 -12.11
N ALA A 146 11.21 -10.66 -12.82
CA ALA A 146 12.23 -11.71 -12.81
C ALA A 146 13.57 -11.27 -13.43
N LEU A 147 13.59 -10.17 -14.18
CA LEU A 147 14.77 -9.65 -14.87
C LEU A 147 15.37 -8.40 -14.19
N ARG A 148 14.78 -7.96 -13.07
CA ARG A 148 15.07 -6.65 -12.45
C ARG A 148 15.65 -6.83 -11.06
N SER A 149 16.46 -5.86 -10.65
CA SER A 149 17.00 -5.82 -9.28
C SER A 149 15.91 -5.43 -8.27
N VAL A 150 16.09 -5.83 -7.01
CA VAL A 150 15.28 -5.33 -5.89
C VAL A 150 15.40 -3.81 -5.82
N GLY A 151 14.28 -3.13 -5.59
CA GLY A 151 14.17 -1.67 -5.52
C GLY A 151 13.92 -0.99 -6.87
N GLU A 152 14.11 -1.68 -8.01
CA GLU A 152 13.79 -1.11 -9.33
C GLU A 152 12.28 -1.04 -9.55
N VAL A 153 11.83 0.08 -10.15
CA VAL A 153 10.43 0.28 -10.52
C VAL A 153 10.19 -0.23 -11.94
N ILE A 154 9.15 -1.02 -12.11
CA ILE A 154 8.71 -1.59 -13.37
C ILE A 154 7.43 -0.88 -13.77
N MET A 155 7.40 -0.30 -14.97
CA MET A 155 6.23 0.38 -15.50
C MET A 155 5.66 -0.40 -16.67
N LEU A 156 4.37 -0.74 -16.60
CA LEU A 156 3.64 -1.41 -17.67
C LEU A 156 2.35 -0.65 -17.99
N PRO A 157 2.26 0.04 -19.15
CA PRO A 157 1.01 0.58 -19.65
C PRO A 157 0.13 -0.54 -20.24
N TYR A 158 -1.19 -0.45 -20.05
CA TYR A 158 -2.18 -1.38 -20.59
C TYR A 158 -3.55 -0.70 -20.81
N HIS A 159 -3.90 -0.42 -22.06
CA HIS A 159 -5.08 0.39 -22.44
C HIS A 159 -5.12 1.74 -21.71
N GLU A 160 -6.17 1.99 -20.95
CA GLU A 160 -6.38 3.19 -20.12
C GLU A 160 -5.70 3.10 -18.74
N TRP A 161 -4.94 2.03 -18.47
CA TRP A 161 -4.27 1.80 -17.19
C TRP A 161 -2.76 1.90 -17.31
N SER A 162 -2.12 2.37 -16.25
CA SER A 162 -0.68 2.19 -16.02
C SER A 162 -0.46 1.47 -14.71
N PHE A 163 0.49 0.53 -14.71
CA PHE A 163 0.87 -0.25 -13.54
C PHE A 163 2.34 0.03 -13.22
N LEU A 164 2.62 0.40 -11.97
CA LEU A 164 3.98 0.57 -11.47
C LEU A 164 4.20 -0.45 -10.36
N LEU A 165 5.17 -1.33 -10.54
CA LEU A 165 5.51 -2.37 -9.59
C LEU A 165 6.91 -2.13 -9.02
N ARG A 166 7.07 -2.29 -7.70
CA ARG A 166 8.37 -2.32 -7.04
C ARG A 166 8.38 -3.46 -6.02
N MET A 167 9.53 -4.11 -5.87
CA MET A 167 9.75 -5.09 -4.81
C MET A 167 10.93 -4.62 -3.98
N ASP A 168 10.76 -4.60 -2.66
CA ASP A 168 11.76 -4.16 -1.70
C ASP A 168 12.05 -5.28 -0.70
N GLN A 169 13.29 -5.32 -0.21
CA GLN A 169 13.72 -6.24 0.84
C GLN A 169 14.63 -5.51 1.82
N ASP A 170 14.31 -5.57 3.10
CA ASP A 170 15.10 -4.98 4.17
C ASP A 170 15.26 -5.96 5.35
N LYS A 171 15.81 -5.47 6.46
CA LYS A 171 15.99 -6.28 7.69
C LYS A 171 14.67 -6.65 8.37
N ASN A 172 13.60 -5.88 8.11
CA ASN A 172 12.30 -6.06 8.74
C ASN A 172 11.43 -7.03 7.94
N GLY A 173 11.67 -7.14 6.63
CA GLY A 173 11.03 -8.11 5.79
C GLY A 173 11.09 -7.80 4.31
N SER A 174 10.03 -8.18 3.61
CA SER A 174 9.90 -8.03 2.17
C SER A 174 8.58 -7.36 1.86
N ALA A 175 8.62 -6.48 0.87
CA ALA A 175 7.45 -5.75 0.42
C ALA A 175 7.33 -5.83 -1.10
N ILE A 176 6.08 -5.86 -1.58
CA ILE A 176 5.76 -5.67 -2.99
C ILE A 176 4.70 -4.57 -3.07
N THR A 177 5.01 -3.54 -3.84
CA THR A 177 4.16 -2.38 -4.04
C THR A 177 3.69 -2.36 -5.49
N LEU A 178 2.38 -2.29 -5.71
CA LEU A 178 1.75 -2.11 -7.00
C LEU A 178 0.90 -0.84 -6.98
N GLU A 179 1.28 0.15 -7.75
CA GLU A 179 0.44 1.31 -8.04
C GLU A 179 -0.33 1.07 -9.35
N THR A 180 -1.64 1.23 -9.28
CA THR A 180 -2.56 1.20 -10.42
C THR A 180 -3.03 2.61 -10.70
N ILE A 181 -2.95 3.03 -11.95
CA ILE A 181 -3.34 4.36 -12.41
C ILE A 181 -4.37 4.17 -13.51
N GLN A 182 -5.62 4.54 -13.25
CA GLN A 182 -6.67 4.51 -14.26
C GLN A 182 -6.88 5.90 -14.85
N TYR A 183 -6.81 6.00 -16.18
CA TYR A 183 -7.27 7.17 -16.91
C TYR A 183 -8.80 7.13 -17.03
N ILE A 184 -9.49 8.03 -16.35
CA ILE A 184 -10.94 8.17 -16.45
C ILE A 184 -11.22 9.19 -17.55
N SER A 185 -11.84 8.79 -18.67
CA SER A 185 -12.20 9.73 -19.76
C SER A 185 -13.24 10.78 -19.31
N SER A 186 -13.23 11.99 -19.88
CA SER A 186 -14.16 13.07 -19.50
C SER A 186 -15.61 12.74 -19.82
N GLN A 187 -15.85 11.92 -20.86
CA GLN A 187 -17.17 11.47 -21.29
C GLN A 187 -17.85 10.49 -20.32
N ALA A 188 -17.08 9.83 -19.44
CA ALA A 188 -17.62 8.88 -18.47
C ALA A 188 -18.11 9.55 -17.16
N ILE A 189 -17.98 10.88 -17.05
CA ILE A 189 -18.27 11.64 -15.82
C ILE A 189 -19.61 12.34 -15.98
N GLN A 190 -20.65 11.81 -15.34
CA GLN A 190 -21.99 12.42 -15.36
C GLN A 190 -22.18 13.51 -14.28
N ARG A 191 -21.23 13.66 -13.31
CA ARG A 191 -20.80 14.81 -12.43
C ARG A 191 -20.01 14.24 -11.21
N ALA A 192 -19.05 14.90 -10.51
CA ALA A 192 -18.62 16.30 -10.41
C ALA A 192 -17.10 16.49 -10.11
N GLY A 193 -16.56 17.71 -10.35
CA GLY A 193 -15.27 18.18 -9.80
C GLY A 193 -14.50 19.23 -10.62
N VAL A 194 -14.63 19.24 -11.95
CA VAL A 194 -13.88 20.16 -12.83
C VAL A 194 -14.81 20.81 -13.86
N PRO A 195 -14.82 22.15 -14.00
CA PRO A 195 -15.51 22.83 -15.10
C PRO A 195 -14.89 22.49 -16.47
N GLU A 196 -15.75 22.30 -17.46
CA GLU A 196 -15.46 21.89 -18.84
C GLU A 196 -14.37 22.72 -19.55
N TYR A 197 -14.17 23.98 -19.13
CA TYR A 197 -13.21 24.91 -19.75
C TYR A 197 -11.73 24.68 -19.40
N MET A 198 -11.41 23.76 -18.47
CA MET A 198 -10.02 23.35 -18.17
C MET A 198 -9.63 22.02 -18.84
N ASP A 199 -10.52 21.45 -19.65
CA ASP A 199 -10.23 20.31 -20.52
C ASP A 199 -9.66 20.86 -21.85
N ASP A 200 -8.38 21.27 -21.85
CA ASP A 200 -7.68 21.70 -23.07
C ASP A 200 -7.46 20.51 -24.02
N ALA A 201 -8.54 20.04 -24.63
CA ALA A 201 -8.49 19.33 -25.88
C ALA A 201 -8.40 20.39 -27.00
N LEU A 202 -7.15 20.79 -27.29
CA LEU A 202 -6.73 21.56 -28.46
C LEU A 202 -7.27 23.01 -28.53
N GLY A 203 -6.36 23.96 -28.27
CA GLY A 203 -6.40 25.24 -28.98
C GLY A 203 -6.35 25.01 -30.52
N PRO A 204 -6.76 26.02 -31.32
CA PRO A 204 -6.83 25.92 -32.78
C PRO A 204 -5.54 25.45 -33.45
#